data_AF-A0A2N2JME2-F1
#
_entry.id   AF-A0A2N2JME2-F1
#
_cell.length_a   1.000
_cell.length_b   1.000
_cell.length_c   1.000
_cell.angle_alpha   90.00
_cell.angle_beta   90.00
_cell.angle_gamma   90.00
#
_symmetry.space_group_name_H-M   'P 1'
#
loop_
_entity.id
_entity.type
_entity.pdbx_description
1 polymer ?
#
loop_
_entity_poly.entity_id
_entity_poly.type
_entity_poly.pdbx_seq_one_letter_code
_entity_poly.pdbx_strand_id
1 'polypeptide(L)'
;MVTDELTWELVRDEWELLLAIGSGPTSAVAAATALSAPVSGVVRRIALLEQHGLVRRVGDGFGLVAAFYERREGMSSYLRDLVLRRLEAGDAPPIAGVVRTDLGSPAALEALLARATESLYPAVVTAANRPESDKSERFSVFFAAAADCPKVRAADGDRFLSELLCVLRAAAGQRSQAPATRSAYLWIAEMRVDPEVASEIGELFDDFVSSAPSGDGRGAAGFAIVPSAAARKGKDPSRAAHRTQPSTSGSHP
;
A
#
# COMPACT_ATOMS: atom_id res chain seq x y z
N MET A 1 25.90 -4.95 19.19
CA MET A 1 25.98 -5.36 17.77
C MET A 1 25.11 -6.60 17.53
N VAL A 2 23.83 -6.49 17.88
CA VAL A 2 22.69 -7.40 17.61
C VAL A 2 21.47 -6.47 17.48
N THR A 3 21.51 -5.57 16.50
CA THR A 3 20.52 -4.48 16.33
C THR A 3 19.67 -4.63 15.09
N ASP A 4 19.99 -5.56 14.18
CA ASP A 4 19.21 -5.77 12.97
C ASP A 4 18.28 -6.98 13.10
N GLU A 5 18.77 -8.14 13.56
CA GLU A 5 17.95 -9.37 13.63
C GLU A 5 16.78 -9.30 14.62
N LEU A 6 17.00 -8.76 15.83
CA LEU A 6 15.91 -8.55 16.80
C LEU A 6 14.93 -7.45 16.36
N THR A 7 15.45 -6.41 15.70
CA THR A 7 14.62 -5.34 15.12
C THR A 7 13.77 -5.89 13.97
N TRP A 8 14.24 -6.91 13.23
CA TRP A 8 13.46 -7.59 12.19
C TRP A 8 12.26 -8.36 12.75
N GLU A 9 12.47 -9.17 13.79
CA GLU A 9 11.37 -9.89 14.45
C GLU A 9 10.35 -8.91 15.02
N LEU A 10 10.83 -7.81 15.62
CA LEU A 10 9.96 -6.78 16.16
C LEU A 10 9.14 -6.10 15.06
N VAL A 11 9.73 -5.69 13.93
CA VAL A 11 8.98 -5.09 12.82
C VAL A 11 7.92 -6.05 12.28
N ARG A 12 8.24 -7.34 12.16
CA ARG A 12 7.30 -8.37 11.70
C ARG A 12 6.12 -8.52 12.66
N ASP A 13 6.40 -8.65 13.95
CA ASP A 13 5.38 -8.92 14.97
C ASP A 13 4.52 -7.67 15.26
N GLU A 14 5.09 -6.49 15.03
CA GLU A 14 4.48 -5.19 15.29
C GLU A 14 3.97 -4.46 14.05
N TRP A 15 3.94 -5.14 12.90
CA TRP A 15 3.61 -4.51 11.62
C TRP A 15 2.27 -3.79 11.60
N GLU A 16 1.21 -4.44 12.08
CA GLU A 16 -0.12 -3.83 12.16
C GLU A 16 -0.10 -2.54 13.00
N LEU A 17 0.73 -2.49 14.05
CA LEU A 17 0.90 -1.30 14.87
C LEU A 17 1.71 -0.22 14.14
N LEU A 18 2.78 -0.59 13.44
CA LEU A 18 3.55 0.33 12.60
C LEU A 18 2.66 0.94 11.50
N LEU A 19 1.78 0.15 10.89
CA LEU A 19 0.74 0.61 9.97
C LEU A 19 -0.30 1.49 10.65
N ALA A 20 -0.70 1.13 11.86
CA ALA A 20 -1.63 1.93 12.65
C ALA A 20 -1.06 3.31 12.96
N ILE A 21 0.26 3.43 13.15
CA ILE A 21 0.98 4.67 13.40
C ILE A 21 1.20 5.48 12.12
N GLY A 22 1.60 4.85 11.02
CA GLY A 22 1.77 5.51 9.73
C GLY A 22 2.84 6.63 9.71
N SER A 23 2.69 7.58 8.78
CA SER A 23 3.67 8.66 8.55
C SER A 23 3.52 9.88 9.45
N GLY A 24 2.38 10.03 10.14
CA GLY A 24 2.00 11.23 10.88
C GLY A 24 1.73 10.95 12.36
N PRO A 25 1.60 12.01 13.19
CA PRO A 25 1.45 11.85 14.63
C PRO A 25 0.16 11.11 14.99
N THR A 26 0.29 9.82 15.29
CA THR A 26 -0.82 8.95 15.71
C THR A 26 -0.75 8.74 17.22
N SER A 27 -1.82 9.04 17.94
CA SER A 27 -1.89 8.76 19.38
C SER A 27 -2.03 7.26 19.65
N ALA A 28 -1.59 6.80 20.83
CA ALA A 28 -1.75 5.40 21.22
C ALA A 28 -3.22 4.94 21.22
N VAL A 29 -4.16 5.85 21.51
CA VAL A 29 -5.61 5.59 21.45
C VAL A 29 -6.05 5.37 20.00
N ALA A 30 -5.65 6.26 19.08
CA ALA A 30 -5.99 6.12 17.67
C ALA A 30 -5.43 4.82 17.06
N ALA A 31 -4.18 4.47 17.40
CA ALA A 31 -3.58 3.20 17.00
C ALA A 31 -4.33 1.99 17.59
N ALA A 32 -4.71 2.04 18.87
CA ALA A 32 -5.48 0.98 19.51
C ALA A 32 -6.87 0.78 18.91
N THR A 33 -7.56 1.87 18.58
CA THR A 33 -8.84 1.82 17.85
C THR A 33 -8.68 1.18 16.48
N ALA A 34 -7.65 1.57 15.71
CA ALA A 34 -7.39 1.00 14.39
C ALA A 34 -7.13 -0.52 14.45
N LEU A 35 -6.48 -0.98 15.52
CA LEU A 35 -6.15 -2.39 15.74
C LEU A 35 -7.26 -3.19 16.42
N SER A 36 -8.33 -2.55 16.89
CA SER A 36 -9.30 -3.18 17.80
C SER A 36 -8.62 -3.85 18.99
N ALA A 37 -7.61 -3.19 19.57
CA ALA A 37 -6.76 -3.72 20.63
C ALA A 37 -6.84 -2.86 21.91
N PRO A 38 -6.54 -3.40 23.11
CA PRO A 38 -6.47 -2.61 24.34
C PRO A 38 -5.37 -1.54 24.28
N VAL A 39 -5.68 -0.31 24.69
CA VAL A 39 -4.74 0.83 24.71
C VAL A 39 -3.48 0.50 25.50
N SER A 40 -3.59 -0.17 26.65
CA SER A 40 -2.45 -0.57 27.47
C SER A 40 -1.49 -1.52 26.74
N GLY A 41 -2.03 -2.45 25.95
CA GLY A 41 -1.24 -3.35 25.11
C GLY A 41 -0.49 -2.58 24.01
N VAL A 42 -1.18 -1.64 23.36
CA VAL A 42 -0.58 -0.80 22.32
C VAL A 42 0.50 0.13 22.88
N VAL A 43 0.28 0.77 24.03
CA VAL A 43 1.30 1.62 24.68
C VAL A 43 2.58 0.85 24.96
N ARG A 44 2.48 -0.39 25.47
CA ARG A 44 3.65 -1.23 25.72
C ARG A 44 4.42 -1.57 24.44
N ARG A 45 3.69 -1.88 23.36
CA ARG A 45 4.26 -2.20 22.05
C ARG A 45 4.92 -0.97 21.41
N ILE A 46 4.31 0.21 21.52
CA ILE A 46 4.89 1.49 21.09
C ILE A 46 6.19 1.79 21.84
N ALA A 47 6.23 1.59 23.16
CA ALA A 47 7.44 1.80 23.95
C ALA A 47 8.60 0.89 23.48
N LEU A 48 8.29 -0.36 23.13
CA LEU A 48 9.26 -1.29 22.54
C LEU A 48 9.74 -0.81 21.17
N LEU A 49 8.85 -0.38 20.29
CA LEU A 49 9.21 0.20 18.99
C LEU A 49 10.08 1.47 19.12
N GLU A 50 9.80 2.33 20.11
CA GLU A 50 10.56 3.55 20.42
C GLU A 50 11.98 3.20 20.90
N GLN A 51 12.10 2.20 21.78
CA GLN A 51 13.39 1.68 22.26
C GLN A 51 14.27 1.17 21.11
N HIS A 52 13.66 0.60 20.08
CA HIS A 52 14.36 0.09 18.89
C HIS A 52 14.52 1.13 17.76
N GLY A 53 14.11 2.38 17.99
CA GLY A 53 14.26 3.45 17.01
C GLY A 53 13.40 3.29 15.75
N LEU A 54 12.29 2.56 15.84
CA LEU A 54 11.35 2.33 14.73
C LEU A 54 10.26 3.40 14.69
N VAL A 55 9.88 3.92 15.86
CA VAL A 55 8.94 5.03 16.02
C VAL A 55 9.57 6.13 16.87
N ARG A 56 9.09 7.36 16.68
CA ARG A 56 9.48 8.54 17.47
C ARG A 56 8.25 9.30 17.91
N ARG A 57 8.37 10.07 18.98
CA ARG A 57 7.34 11.04 19.37
C ARG A 57 7.29 12.20 18.38
N VAL A 58 6.08 12.59 18.01
CA VAL A 58 5.77 13.73 17.14
C VAL A 58 4.57 14.44 17.75
N GLY A 59 4.80 15.59 18.40
CA GLY A 59 3.77 16.26 19.21
C GLY A 59 3.22 15.33 20.30
N ASP A 60 1.90 15.20 20.36
CA ASP A 60 1.18 14.33 21.30
C ASP A 60 1.00 12.88 20.79
N GLY A 61 1.61 12.54 19.65
CA GLY A 61 1.50 11.24 19.00
C GLY A 61 2.85 10.62 18.66
N PHE A 62 2.79 9.57 17.84
CA PHE A 62 3.95 8.81 17.36
C PHE A 62 3.99 8.84 15.85
N GLY A 63 5.18 8.82 15.27
CA GLY A 63 5.40 8.67 13.83
C GLY A 63 6.58 7.74 13.56
N LEU A 64 6.62 7.16 12.36
CA LEU A 64 7.73 6.30 11.95
C LEU A 64 9.04 7.10 11.79
N VAL A 65 10.17 6.48 12.11
CA VAL A 65 11.50 7.07 11.90
C VAL A 65 11.91 6.92 10.43
N ALA A 66 12.58 7.92 9.84
CA ALA A 66 13.00 7.89 8.43
C ALA A 66 13.83 6.63 8.06
N ALA A 67 14.69 6.18 8.99
CA ALA A 67 15.49 4.96 8.86
C ALA A 67 14.65 3.68 8.71
N PHE A 68 13.38 3.67 9.14
CA PHE A 68 12.45 2.58 8.86
C PHE A 68 12.27 2.43 7.34
N TYR A 69 12.04 3.54 6.62
CA TYR A 69 11.85 3.54 5.17
C TYR A 69 13.13 3.24 4.36
N GLU A 70 14.30 3.35 4.99
CA GLU A 70 15.62 3.10 4.39
C GLU A 70 16.11 1.66 4.58
N ARG A 71 15.64 0.93 5.61
CA ARG A 71 15.95 -0.50 5.84
C ARG A 71 15.17 -1.41 4.88
N ARG A 72 15.47 -1.24 3.59
CA ARG A 72 14.66 -1.70 2.44
C ARG A 72 14.82 -3.17 2.05
N GLU A 73 15.78 -3.95 2.56
CA GLU A 73 16.02 -5.28 1.98
C GLU A 73 15.21 -6.42 2.62
N GLY A 74 15.14 -6.50 3.96
CA GLY A 74 14.32 -7.52 4.66
C GLY A 74 12.83 -7.17 4.74
N MET A 75 12.47 -5.88 4.76
CA MET A 75 11.07 -5.45 4.78
C MET A 75 10.37 -5.77 3.46
N SER A 76 11.08 -5.74 2.33
CA SER A 76 10.46 -6.02 1.03
C SER A 76 9.90 -7.43 0.92
N SER A 77 10.51 -8.45 1.54
CA SER A 77 10.00 -9.83 1.45
C SER A 77 8.77 -10.05 2.32
N TYR A 78 8.73 -9.49 3.52
CA TYR A 78 7.56 -9.56 4.40
C TYR A 78 6.41 -8.69 3.90
N LEU A 79 6.69 -7.44 3.49
CA LEU A 79 5.70 -6.56 2.87
C LEU A 79 5.14 -7.16 1.60
N ARG A 80 5.98 -7.79 0.78
CA ARG A 80 5.54 -8.61 -0.34
C ARG A 80 4.58 -9.70 0.11
N ASP A 81 4.95 -10.55 1.06
CA ASP A 81 4.13 -11.71 1.43
C ASP A 81 2.77 -11.27 2.02
N LEU A 82 2.76 -10.18 2.78
CA LEU A 82 1.53 -9.61 3.34
C LEU A 82 0.65 -8.96 2.27
N VAL A 83 1.25 -8.23 1.32
CA VAL A 83 0.54 -7.63 0.18
C VAL A 83 -0.02 -8.69 -0.75
N LEU A 84 0.77 -9.72 -1.07
CA LEU A 84 0.33 -10.84 -1.89
C LEU A 84 -0.86 -11.54 -1.23
N ARG A 85 -0.80 -11.82 0.08
CA ARG A 85 -1.92 -12.40 0.82
C ARG A 85 -3.17 -11.52 0.78
N ARG A 86 -3.01 -10.19 0.92
CA ARG A 86 -4.13 -9.24 0.89
C ARG A 86 -4.81 -9.20 -0.47
N LEU A 87 -4.01 -9.18 -1.54
CA LEU A 87 -4.49 -9.23 -2.91
C LEU A 87 -5.16 -10.58 -3.23
N GLU A 88 -4.56 -11.69 -2.78
CA GLU A 88 -5.09 -13.06 -2.96
C GLU A 88 -6.38 -13.31 -2.17
N ALA A 89 -6.52 -12.74 -0.97
CA ALA A 89 -7.72 -12.88 -0.14
C ALA A 89 -8.94 -12.16 -0.72
N GLY A 90 -8.74 -11.19 -1.63
CA GLY A 90 -9.82 -10.43 -2.24
C GLY A 90 -10.58 -9.51 -1.27
N ASP A 91 -9.97 -9.15 -0.14
CA ASP A 91 -10.62 -8.36 0.93
C ASP A 91 -11.22 -7.03 0.43
N ALA A 92 -10.57 -6.41 -0.57
CA ALA A 92 -11.09 -5.26 -1.29
C ALA A 92 -10.56 -5.24 -2.73
N PRO A 93 -11.42 -5.04 -3.75
CA PRO A 93 -10.93 -4.79 -5.09
C PRO A 93 -10.12 -3.48 -5.11
N PRO A 94 -9.07 -3.39 -5.95
CA PRO A 94 -8.38 -2.14 -6.18
C PRO A 94 -9.34 -1.06 -6.69
N ILE A 95 -9.13 0.19 -6.25
CA ILE A 95 -9.84 1.35 -6.78
C ILE A 95 -9.19 1.88 -8.07
N ALA A 96 -7.92 1.58 -8.26
CA ALA A 96 -7.15 1.87 -9.45
C ALA A 96 -6.05 0.81 -9.63
N GLY A 97 -5.69 0.53 -10.87
CA GLY A 97 -4.57 -0.36 -11.17
C GLY A 97 -4.46 -0.64 -12.66
N VAL A 98 -3.22 -0.73 -13.13
CA VAL A 98 -2.89 -1.14 -14.50
C VAL A 98 -1.71 -2.10 -14.45
N VAL A 99 -1.70 -3.04 -15.38
CA VAL A 99 -0.56 -3.93 -15.64
C VAL A 99 -0.20 -3.86 -17.12
N ARG A 100 1.09 -3.72 -17.40
CA ARG A 100 1.68 -3.83 -18.74
C ARG A 100 2.75 -4.90 -18.74
N THR A 101 2.67 -5.81 -19.71
CA THR A 101 3.58 -6.94 -19.88
C THR A 101 4.38 -6.86 -21.18
N ASP A 102 4.27 -5.74 -21.88
CA ASP A 102 4.93 -5.46 -23.16
C ASP A 102 6.05 -4.41 -23.00
N LEU A 103 6.57 -4.22 -21.79
CA LEU A 103 7.67 -3.29 -21.57
C LEU A 103 8.96 -3.86 -22.20
N GLY A 104 9.75 -2.97 -22.81
CA GLY A 104 10.91 -3.37 -23.60
C GLY A 104 12.08 -3.95 -22.82
N SER A 105 13.26 -3.91 -23.45
CA SER A 105 14.52 -4.45 -22.91
C SER A 105 14.84 -3.99 -21.47
N PRO A 106 15.75 -4.67 -20.75
CA PRO A 106 16.20 -4.25 -19.41
C PRO A 106 16.62 -2.77 -19.32
N ALA A 107 17.22 -2.21 -20.38
CA ALA A 107 17.57 -0.79 -20.44
C ALA A 107 16.34 0.14 -20.46
N ALA A 108 15.27 -0.27 -21.14
CA ALA A 108 14.01 0.48 -21.15
C ALA A 108 13.34 0.45 -19.77
N LEU A 109 13.42 -0.69 -19.08
CA LEU A 109 12.94 -0.81 -17.71
C LEU A 109 13.74 0.06 -16.74
N GLU A 110 15.08 0.06 -16.85
CA GLU A 110 15.93 0.92 -16.04
C GLU A 110 15.61 2.41 -16.27
N ALA A 111 15.41 2.82 -17.52
CA ALA A 111 14.98 4.18 -17.86
C ALA A 111 13.59 4.51 -17.28
N LEU A 112 12.66 3.56 -17.28
CA LEU A 112 11.36 3.72 -16.62
C LEU A 112 11.55 3.95 -15.12
N LEU A 113 12.36 3.13 -14.44
CA LEU A 113 12.59 3.25 -13.00
C LEU A 113 13.30 4.54 -12.61
N ALA A 114 14.24 5.01 -13.43
CA ALA A 114 14.86 6.33 -13.26
C ALA A 114 13.81 7.44 -13.34
N ARG A 115 12.96 7.44 -14.37
CA ARG A 115 11.83 8.39 -14.50
C ARG A 115 10.86 8.30 -13.33
N ALA A 116 10.57 7.11 -12.82
CA ALA A 116 9.69 6.95 -11.66
C ALA A 116 10.24 7.70 -10.44
N THR A 117 11.56 7.59 -10.22
CA THR A 117 12.25 8.26 -9.12
C THR A 117 12.29 9.78 -9.30
N GLU A 118 12.49 10.25 -10.52
CA GLU A 118 12.61 11.67 -10.84
C GLU A 118 11.27 12.41 -10.86
N SER A 119 10.19 11.78 -11.35
CA SER A 119 8.92 12.46 -11.59
C SER A 119 7.73 11.86 -10.86
N LEU A 120 7.56 10.53 -10.90
CA LEU A 120 6.35 9.89 -10.37
C LEU A 120 6.29 9.97 -8.84
N TYR A 121 7.33 9.49 -8.14
CA TYR A 121 7.30 9.45 -6.68
C TYR A 121 7.21 10.84 -6.04
N PRO A 122 7.93 11.88 -6.52
CA PRO A 122 7.73 13.23 -6.02
C PRO A 122 6.29 13.73 -6.21
N ALA A 123 5.65 13.45 -7.36
CA ALA A 123 4.27 13.83 -7.61
C ALA A 123 3.29 13.09 -6.67
N VAL A 124 3.45 11.78 -6.50
CA VAL A 124 2.65 10.97 -5.57
C VAL A 124 2.82 11.44 -4.13
N VAL A 125 4.05 11.71 -3.69
CA VAL A 125 4.33 12.26 -2.35
C VAL A 125 3.69 13.63 -2.16
N THR A 126 3.70 14.48 -3.19
CA THR A 126 3.04 15.79 -3.15
C THR A 126 1.53 15.65 -2.99
N ALA A 127 0.90 14.74 -3.74
CA ALA A 127 -0.53 14.47 -3.61
C ALA A 127 -0.89 13.86 -2.24
N ALA A 128 -0.11 12.89 -1.77
CA ALA A 128 -0.34 12.19 -0.51
C ALA A 128 -0.12 13.06 0.73
N ASN A 129 0.67 14.13 0.63
CA ASN A 129 0.91 15.08 1.73
C ASN A 129 -0.14 16.21 1.82
N ARG A 130 -1.21 16.17 1.02
CA ARG A 130 -2.31 17.11 1.18
C ARG A 130 -2.97 16.93 2.56
N PRO A 131 -3.50 17.99 3.17
CA PRO A 131 -4.15 17.89 4.47
C PRO A 131 -5.27 16.85 4.47
N GLU A 132 -5.26 15.97 5.47
CA GLU A 132 -6.32 14.98 5.68
C GLU A 132 -7.65 15.68 6.03
N SER A 133 -8.75 15.10 5.53
CA SER A 133 -10.11 15.46 5.94
C SER A 133 -10.72 14.38 6.83
N ASP A 134 -11.92 14.65 7.33
CA ASP A 134 -12.78 13.69 8.01
C ASP A 134 -13.22 12.52 7.12
N LYS A 135 -13.02 12.61 5.80
CA LYS A 135 -13.26 11.53 4.83
C LYS A 135 -12.02 10.68 4.55
N SER A 136 -10.84 11.03 5.08
CA SER A 136 -9.60 10.35 4.73
C SER A 136 -9.61 8.89 5.17
N GLU A 137 -9.39 8.00 4.20
CA GLU A 137 -9.31 6.56 4.35
C GLU A 137 -7.87 6.07 4.16
N ARG A 138 -7.60 4.83 4.56
CA ARG A 138 -6.28 4.21 4.37
C ARG A 138 -6.24 3.42 3.07
N PHE A 139 -5.18 3.62 2.30
CA PHE A 139 -4.93 2.93 1.04
C PHE A 139 -3.52 2.36 1.02
N SER A 140 -3.41 1.13 0.52
CA SER A 140 -2.15 0.52 0.14
C SER A 140 -1.89 0.83 -1.33
N VAL A 141 -0.72 1.38 -1.65
CA VAL A 141 -0.26 1.60 -3.02
C VAL A 141 0.88 0.66 -3.32
N PHE A 142 0.78 -0.01 -4.46
CA PHE A 142 1.77 -0.95 -4.94
C PHE A 142 2.24 -0.49 -6.31
N PHE A 143 3.55 -0.47 -6.52
CA PHE A 143 4.16 -0.35 -7.84
C PHE A 143 5.26 -1.40 -7.95
N ALA A 144 5.22 -2.19 -9.01
CA ALA A 144 6.26 -3.17 -9.28
C ALA A 144 6.63 -3.14 -10.75
N ALA A 145 7.91 -3.40 -11.01
CA ALA A 145 8.43 -3.58 -12.34
C ALA A 145 9.50 -4.68 -12.32
N ALA A 146 9.50 -5.53 -13.33
CA ALA A 146 10.44 -6.64 -13.44
C ALA A 146 10.82 -6.89 -14.89
N ALA A 147 12.11 -7.11 -15.13
CA ALA A 147 12.58 -7.74 -16.35
C ALA A 147 12.14 -9.20 -16.38
N ASP A 148 12.13 -9.83 -17.53
CA ASP A 148 11.83 -11.26 -17.72
C ASP A 148 10.60 -11.77 -16.95
N CYS A 149 9.54 -10.93 -16.88
CA CYS A 149 8.31 -11.33 -16.20
C CYS A 149 7.62 -12.44 -17.01
N PRO A 150 7.38 -13.63 -16.44
CA PRO A 150 6.79 -14.72 -17.20
C PRO A 150 5.38 -14.32 -17.65
N LYS A 151 5.04 -14.61 -18.91
CA LYS A 151 3.68 -14.42 -19.42
C LYS A 151 2.76 -15.41 -18.74
N VAL A 152 2.04 -14.95 -17.72
CA VAL A 152 1.00 -15.75 -17.07
C VAL A 152 -0.20 -15.78 -17.98
N ARG A 153 -0.58 -16.97 -18.46
CA ARG A 153 -1.91 -17.17 -19.01
C ARG A 153 -2.89 -16.99 -17.87
N ALA A 154 -3.86 -16.09 -18.03
CA ALA A 154 -4.94 -15.97 -17.07
C ALA A 154 -5.58 -17.36 -16.88
N ALA A 155 -5.54 -17.87 -15.65
CA ALA A 155 -6.43 -18.95 -15.25
C ALA A 155 -7.86 -18.40 -15.23
N ASP A 156 -8.88 -19.26 -15.16
CA ASP A 156 -10.27 -18.82 -14.96
C ASP A 156 -10.35 -17.94 -13.69
N GLY A 157 -10.50 -16.63 -13.87
CA GLY A 157 -10.39 -15.66 -12.77
C GLY A 157 -10.15 -14.21 -13.21
N ASP A 158 -9.89 -13.34 -12.23
CA ASP A 158 -9.55 -11.93 -12.48
C ASP A 158 -8.19 -11.82 -13.18
N ARG A 159 -8.22 -11.46 -14.46
CA ARG A 159 -7.04 -11.30 -15.30
C ARG A 159 -6.10 -10.22 -14.76
N PHE A 160 -6.65 -9.08 -14.33
CA PHE A 160 -5.84 -7.97 -13.82
C PHE A 160 -5.06 -8.42 -12.58
N LEU A 161 -5.76 -9.04 -11.62
CA LEU A 161 -5.13 -9.49 -10.38
C LEU A 161 -4.06 -10.55 -10.65
N SER A 162 -4.34 -11.49 -11.55
CA SER A 162 -3.40 -12.54 -11.93
C SER A 162 -2.12 -11.97 -12.55
N GLU A 163 -2.26 -11.01 -13.46
CA GLU A 163 -1.12 -10.33 -14.09
C GLU A 163 -0.35 -9.47 -13.07
N LEU A 164 -1.04 -8.72 -12.20
CA LEU A 164 -0.42 -7.89 -11.17
C LEU A 164 0.40 -8.74 -10.17
N LEU A 165 -0.19 -9.84 -9.67
CA LEU A 165 0.49 -10.77 -8.78
C LEU A 165 1.72 -11.39 -9.44
N CYS A 166 1.69 -11.62 -10.76
CA CYS A 166 2.85 -12.09 -11.50
C CYS A 166 3.99 -11.06 -11.46
N VAL A 167 3.71 -9.80 -11.79
CA VAL A 167 4.73 -8.72 -11.78
C VAL A 167 5.29 -8.52 -10.38
N LEU A 168 4.43 -8.50 -9.36
CA LEU A 168 4.85 -8.36 -7.95
C LEU A 168 5.78 -9.50 -7.53
N ARG A 169 5.44 -10.75 -7.85
CA ARG A 169 6.27 -11.93 -7.52
C ARG A 169 7.58 -11.94 -8.30
N ALA A 170 7.57 -11.55 -9.58
CA ALA A 170 8.78 -11.48 -10.40
C ALA A 170 9.74 -10.41 -9.88
N ALA A 171 9.24 -9.19 -9.63
CA ALA A 171 10.03 -8.09 -9.09
C ALA A 171 10.64 -8.45 -7.73
N ALA A 172 9.83 -9.06 -6.87
CA ALA A 172 10.28 -9.54 -5.59
C ALA A 172 11.32 -10.64 -5.66
N GLY A 173 11.13 -11.64 -6.53
CA GLY A 173 12.06 -12.75 -6.69
C GLY A 173 13.43 -12.27 -7.14
N GLN A 174 13.47 -11.37 -8.12
CA GLN A 174 14.70 -10.78 -8.63
C GLN A 174 15.41 -9.94 -7.57
N ARG A 175 14.69 -9.07 -6.85
CA ARG A 175 15.28 -8.29 -5.77
C ARG A 175 15.79 -9.16 -4.63
N SER A 176 15.14 -10.29 -4.34
CA SER A 176 15.61 -11.23 -3.32
C SER A 176 16.91 -11.93 -3.73
N GLN A 177 17.12 -12.17 -5.02
CA GLN A 177 18.32 -12.83 -5.55
C GLN A 177 19.48 -11.84 -5.78
N ALA A 178 19.16 -10.63 -6.20
CA ALA A 178 20.12 -9.57 -6.50
C ALA A 178 19.58 -8.21 -5.99
N PRO A 179 19.79 -7.88 -4.71
CA PRO A 179 19.20 -6.68 -4.10
C PRO A 179 19.61 -5.36 -4.75
N ALA A 180 20.81 -5.31 -5.31
CA ALA A 180 21.34 -4.16 -6.05
C ALA A 180 20.90 -4.11 -7.52
N THR A 181 20.04 -5.04 -7.97
CA THR A 181 19.61 -5.08 -9.37
C THR A 181 18.76 -3.86 -9.73
N ARG A 182 19.03 -3.30 -10.91
CA ARG A 182 18.16 -2.31 -11.56
C ARG A 182 17.12 -2.93 -12.48
N SER A 183 17.14 -4.26 -12.62
CA SER A 183 16.19 -5.02 -13.45
C SER A 183 14.84 -5.26 -12.78
N ALA A 184 14.70 -4.92 -11.50
CA ALA A 184 13.48 -5.12 -10.74
C ALA A 184 13.29 -4.04 -9.69
N TYR A 185 12.03 -3.67 -9.48
CA TYR A 185 11.65 -2.70 -8.50
C TYR A 185 10.32 -3.08 -7.87
N LEU A 186 10.24 -2.90 -6.56
CA LEU A 186 9.03 -3.10 -5.78
C LEU A 186 8.95 -1.94 -4.79
N TRP A 187 7.87 -1.18 -4.90
CA TRP A 187 7.54 -0.09 -4.00
C TRP A 187 6.14 -0.29 -3.46
N ILE A 188 6.05 -0.23 -2.14
CA ILE A 188 4.85 -0.44 -1.37
C ILE A 188 4.76 0.74 -0.42
N ALA A 189 3.63 1.44 -0.43
CA ALA A 189 3.36 2.53 0.48
C ALA A 189 1.96 2.39 1.06
N GLU A 190 1.77 2.91 2.26
CA GLU A 190 0.47 3.07 2.90
C GLU A 190 0.25 4.55 3.10
N MET A 191 -0.92 5.03 2.73
CA MET A 191 -1.28 6.43 2.78
C MET A 191 -2.66 6.58 3.39
N ARG A 192 -2.84 7.66 4.16
CA ARG A 192 -4.16 8.09 4.62
C ARG A 192 -4.52 9.36 3.89
N VAL A 193 -5.47 9.26 2.97
CA VAL A 193 -5.85 10.34 2.07
C VAL A 193 -7.35 10.28 1.78
N ASP A 194 -7.92 11.37 1.28
CA ASP A 194 -9.28 11.36 0.77
C ASP A 194 -9.38 10.43 -0.47
N PRO A 195 -10.50 9.73 -0.67
CA PRO A 195 -10.69 8.85 -1.84
C PRO A 195 -10.42 9.55 -3.18
N GLU A 196 -10.74 10.84 -3.29
CA GLU A 196 -10.45 11.65 -4.49
C GLU A 196 -8.94 11.82 -4.72
N VAL A 197 -8.16 12.00 -3.65
CA VAL A 197 -6.68 12.07 -3.72
C VAL A 197 -6.10 10.69 -4.06
N ALA A 198 -6.68 9.60 -3.54
CA ALA A 198 -6.26 8.26 -3.92
C ALA A 198 -6.52 7.96 -5.40
N SER A 199 -7.65 8.42 -5.95
CA SER A 199 -7.95 8.32 -7.39
C SER A 199 -6.95 9.11 -8.24
N GLU A 200 -6.63 10.35 -7.84
CA GLU A 200 -5.61 11.16 -8.53
C GLU A 200 -4.24 10.47 -8.54
N ILE A 201 -3.83 9.88 -7.40
CA ILE A 201 -2.60 9.09 -7.34
C ILE A 201 -2.68 7.90 -8.30
N GLY A 202 -3.86 7.27 -8.43
CA GLY A 202 -4.13 6.22 -9.40
C GLY A 202 -3.92 6.67 -10.85
N GLU A 203 -4.42 7.85 -11.21
CA GLU A 203 -4.23 8.47 -12.53
C GLU A 203 -2.75 8.75 -12.81
N LEU A 204 -2.00 9.28 -11.83
CA LEU A 204 -0.55 9.50 -11.97
C LEU A 204 0.21 8.19 -12.28
N PHE A 205 -0.14 7.09 -11.60
CA PHE A 205 0.47 5.79 -11.86
C PHE A 205 0.03 5.20 -13.20
N ASP A 206 -1.24 5.36 -13.59
CA ASP A 206 -1.74 4.90 -14.88
C ASP A 206 -1.03 5.62 -16.03
N ASP A 207 -1.05 6.95 -16.05
CA ASP A 207 -0.35 7.75 -17.06
C ASP A 207 1.13 7.37 -17.13
N PHE A 208 1.76 7.13 -15.99
CA PHE A 208 3.15 6.73 -15.94
C PHE A 208 3.40 5.35 -16.56
N VAL A 209 2.65 4.32 -16.16
CA VAL A 209 2.80 2.96 -16.69
C VAL A 209 2.38 2.89 -18.16
N SER A 210 1.29 3.56 -18.52
CA SER A 210 0.75 3.62 -19.88
C SER A 210 1.66 4.38 -20.84
N SER A 211 2.38 5.42 -20.37
CA SER A 211 3.38 6.15 -21.17
C SER A 211 4.72 5.42 -21.33
N ALA A 212 4.92 4.26 -20.69
CA ALA A 212 6.13 3.48 -20.86
C ALA A 212 6.25 2.97 -22.31
N PRO A 213 7.43 3.04 -22.94
CA PRO A 213 7.61 2.56 -24.31
C PRO A 213 7.36 1.05 -24.39
N SER A 214 6.52 0.62 -25.34
CA SER A 214 6.39 -0.80 -25.68
C SER A 214 7.71 -1.33 -26.26
N GLY A 215 7.98 -2.62 -26.05
CA GLY A 215 9.12 -3.29 -26.67
C GLY A 215 8.88 -4.78 -26.89
N ASP A 216 9.92 -5.58 -26.71
CA ASP A 216 9.90 -7.03 -26.98
C ASP A 216 9.08 -7.85 -25.99
N GLY A 217 8.54 -7.20 -24.94
CA GLY A 217 7.67 -7.79 -23.94
C GLY A 217 8.37 -8.74 -22.98
N ARG A 218 9.66 -8.47 -22.72
CA ARG A 218 10.39 -9.10 -21.62
C ARG A 218 10.16 -8.39 -20.30
N GLY A 219 9.94 -7.09 -20.31
CA GLY A 219 9.61 -6.32 -19.12
C GLY A 219 8.12 -6.29 -18.82
N ALA A 220 7.79 -6.20 -17.54
CA ALA A 220 6.45 -5.87 -17.08
C ALA A 220 6.49 -4.84 -15.96
N ALA A 221 5.48 -3.98 -15.88
CA ALA A 221 5.21 -3.15 -14.73
C ALA A 221 3.73 -3.14 -14.44
N GLY A 222 3.39 -2.95 -13.18
CA GLY A 222 2.03 -2.79 -12.76
C GLY A 222 1.94 -2.05 -11.45
N PHE A 223 0.75 -1.52 -11.20
CA PHE A 223 0.44 -0.87 -9.95
C PHE A 223 -0.98 -1.21 -9.52
N ALA A 224 -1.26 -1.03 -8.24
CA ALA A 224 -2.62 -1.02 -7.74
C ALA A 224 -2.74 -0.15 -6.49
N ILE A 225 -3.92 0.44 -6.30
CA ILE A 225 -4.32 1.15 -5.09
C ILE A 225 -5.49 0.40 -4.48
N VAL A 226 -5.29 -0.10 -3.26
CA VAL A 226 -6.25 -0.98 -2.58
C VAL A 226 -6.69 -0.34 -1.26
N PRO A 227 -8.01 -0.23 -1.00
CA PRO A 227 -8.50 0.23 0.29
C PRO A 227 -8.06 -0.72 1.42
N SER A 228 -7.60 -0.16 2.54
CA SER A 228 -7.28 -0.95 3.72
C SER A 228 -8.58 -1.40 4.43
N ALA A 229 -8.76 -2.71 4.57
CA ALA A 229 -9.91 -3.39 5.18
C ALA A 229 -10.28 -2.86 6.59
N ALA A 230 -9.35 -2.23 7.31
CA ALA A 230 -9.64 -1.55 8.57
C ALA A 230 -10.72 -0.44 8.41
N ALA A 231 -10.83 0.19 7.23
CA ALA A 231 -11.82 1.21 6.94
C ALA A 231 -13.26 0.67 6.90
N ARG A 232 -13.47 -0.62 6.59
CA ARG A 232 -14.82 -1.19 6.41
C ARG A 232 -15.49 -1.64 7.70
N LYS A 233 -14.73 -1.97 8.75
CA LYS A 233 -15.30 -2.49 10.02
C LYS A 233 -16.05 -1.44 10.85
N GLY A 234 -15.98 -0.15 10.51
CA GLY A 234 -16.66 0.93 11.23
C GLY A 234 -18.02 1.36 10.69
N LYS A 235 -18.44 0.90 9.51
CA LYS A 235 -19.72 1.29 8.91
C LYS A 235 -20.79 0.28 9.31
N ASP A 236 -21.40 0.54 10.47
CA ASP A 236 -22.56 -0.22 10.96
C ASP A 236 -23.65 -0.28 9.87
N PRO A 237 -24.01 -1.47 9.35
CA PRO A 237 -25.06 -1.61 8.35
C PRO A 237 -26.45 -1.22 8.87
N SER A 238 -26.61 -1.01 10.19
CA SER A 238 -27.90 -0.64 10.79
C SER A 238 -28.41 0.75 10.36
N ARG A 239 -27.54 1.64 9.86
CA ARG A 239 -27.91 3.04 9.57
C ARG A 239 -28.58 3.26 8.21
N ALA A 240 -28.67 2.22 7.36
CA ALA A 240 -29.36 2.29 6.06
C ALA A 240 -30.86 1.94 6.12
N ALA A 241 -31.39 1.45 7.25
CA ALA A 241 -32.77 0.94 7.34
C ALA A 241 -33.80 1.93 7.93
N HIS A 242 -33.44 3.18 8.19
CA HIS A 242 -34.36 4.19 8.75
C HIS A 242 -34.48 5.44 7.88
N ARG A 243 -34.92 5.27 6.63
CA ARG A 243 -35.45 6.41 5.87
C ARG A 243 -36.44 5.99 4.78
N THR A 244 -37.68 5.69 5.18
CA THR A 244 -38.94 6.15 4.57
C THR A 244 -40.11 5.28 5.04
N GLN A 245 -40.96 5.81 5.92
CA GLN A 245 -42.38 5.49 5.92
C GLN A 245 -43.11 6.75 5.47
N PRO A 246 -43.91 6.71 4.38
CA PRO A 246 -44.81 7.80 4.05
C PRO A 246 -46.05 7.71 4.94
N SER A 247 -46.29 8.77 5.69
CA SER A 247 -47.55 9.03 6.39
C SER A 247 -48.67 9.22 5.37
N THR A 248 -49.56 8.24 5.23
CA THR A 248 -50.82 8.41 4.50
C THR A 248 -51.81 9.15 5.39
N SER A 249 -51.96 10.45 5.18
CA SER A 249 -53.09 11.24 5.65
C SER A 249 -54.34 10.82 4.88
N GLY A 250 -55.36 10.37 5.61
CA GLY A 250 -56.69 10.16 5.06
C GLY A 250 -57.38 11.48 4.74
N SER A 251 -58.16 11.48 3.67
CA SER A 251 -59.21 12.47 3.42
C SER A 251 -60.46 11.71 2.97
N HIS A 252 -61.53 11.87 3.76
CA HIS A 252 -62.93 11.65 3.36
C HIS A 252 -63.31 12.60 2.21
N PRO A 253 -64.20 12.18 1.31
CA PRO A 253 -65.64 12.38 1.54
C PRO A 253 -66.46 11.09 1.51
#